data_AF-A0AAU9XZP1-F1
#
_entry.id   AF-A0AAU9XZP1-F1
#
_cell.length_a   1.000
_cell.length_b   1.000
_cell.length_c   1.000
_cell.angle_alpha   90.00
_cell.angle_beta   90.00
_cell.angle_gamma   90.00
#
_symmetry.space_group_name_H-M   'P 1'
#
loop_
_entity.id
_entity.type
_entity.pdbx_description
1 polymer ?
#
loop_
_entity_poly.entity_id
_entity_poly.type
_entity_poly.pdbx_seq_one_letter_code
_entity_poly.pdbx_strand_id
1 'polypeptide(L)'
;MQQFWYINAECYVDRHKLKPENLCSVIVYLSEVERFCPLLPWRRKNGASTKEPELAEMRFELDQTFIDTLNKLNLRWMRDRISRMWPRWVAAAKQFTTEGSLRRKHHVKKIFIFLGTYAYNPMLLNMAFTGGPLGEMVQWSDLIAALYILGHDVTISVNSITYQSYMSAPKFRGCADIFEPEFDLIYTDYNGFTNMFKHITPNLSPYRCRIRILDTFGTDAQFNYGTYEGVIPGEKTAWARADINLWQIMTMFPHSPDNLFLGFVVGEPIPEDVKPLKKKPIGLVYGKEASFWQGKREYLDTLHKHLEIHGTFSAMSEAEIKENIPEYVISHGILSKPDLEKLLQETKVFIGLGFPYEGPAPLEAIAQGCIFLNAKFDPPHNRLNTGFFKLKPTLRNLTSQNPYAEVFIGKPHVFTVDISNLSHVEEAVKEMLRTEVKPYLPHEWTHKGMLERVNAFAEYYNFCEHIERWPPLSEMILSMGAAGKSCVDVCKERESLCEPTFFVDINSTEDLKKFGMKCSAVETKESLLAPSYDVSTHMCTLQKQPILFTCVAKEPSARRLCPCRDFQTQQVAFCKQCH
;
A
#
# COMPACT_ATOMS: atom_id res chain seq x y z
N MET A 1 22.67 -22.65 12.48
CA MET A 1 24.12 -22.57 12.20
C MET A 1 24.93 -23.73 12.79
N GLN A 2 24.92 -23.96 14.11
CA GLN A 2 25.74 -25.02 14.75
C GLN A 2 25.51 -26.43 14.17
N GLN A 3 24.30 -26.71 13.70
CA GLN A 3 23.93 -27.99 13.08
C GLN A 3 24.16 -28.05 11.56
N PHE A 4 24.46 -26.93 10.89
CA PHE A 4 24.41 -26.84 9.42
C PHE A 4 25.60 -26.13 8.78
N TRP A 5 26.55 -25.62 9.56
CA TRP A 5 27.74 -24.93 9.04
C TRP A 5 28.55 -25.79 8.05
N TYR A 6 28.54 -27.12 8.19
CA TYR A 6 29.29 -28.01 7.29
C TYR A 6 28.74 -28.00 5.85
N ILE A 7 27.51 -27.51 5.63
CA ILE A 7 26.90 -27.39 4.30
C ILE A 7 27.71 -26.40 3.42
N ASN A 8 28.38 -25.41 4.03
CA ASN A 8 29.26 -24.49 3.32
C ASN A 8 30.46 -24.10 4.22
N ALA A 9 31.27 -25.10 4.59
CA ALA A 9 32.43 -24.91 5.46
C ALA A 9 33.45 -23.91 4.89
N GLU A 10 33.62 -23.88 3.56
CA GLU A 10 34.49 -22.91 2.88
C GLU A 10 34.05 -21.47 3.15
N CYS A 11 32.75 -21.19 3.07
CA CYS A 11 32.22 -19.87 3.42
C CYS A 11 32.38 -19.57 4.91
N TYR A 12 31.86 -20.45 5.76
CA TYR A 12 31.71 -20.12 7.17
C TYR A 12 33.06 -20.18 7.90
N VAL A 13 33.80 -21.28 7.75
CA VAL A 13 35.05 -21.54 8.48
C VAL A 13 36.25 -20.94 7.76
N ASP A 14 36.43 -21.24 6.47
CA ASP A 14 37.66 -20.83 5.79
C ASP A 14 37.68 -19.34 5.48
N ARG A 15 36.57 -18.80 4.98
CA ARG A 15 36.47 -17.39 4.62
C ARG A 15 36.15 -16.49 5.80
N HIS A 16 35.11 -16.82 6.57
CA HIS A 16 34.63 -15.96 7.67
C HIS A 16 35.19 -16.33 9.04
N LYS A 17 36.05 -17.36 9.13
CA LYS A 17 36.70 -17.80 10.37
C LYS A 17 35.70 -18.11 11.49
N LEU A 18 34.47 -18.51 11.14
CA LEU A 18 33.46 -18.95 12.08
C LEU A 18 33.94 -20.22 12.78
N LYS A 19 33.86 -20.23 14.11
CA LYS A 19 34.08 -21.39 14.97
C LYS A 19 32.73 -21.98 15.38
N PRO A 20 32.23 -23.02 14.71
CA PRO A 20 30.85 -23.48 14.90
C PRO A 20 30.52 -23.95 16.33
N GLU A 21 31.51 -24.48 17.03
CA GLU A 21 31.42 -24.89 18.43
C GLU A 21 31.28 -23.71 19.40
N ASN A 22 31.67 -22.50 18.97
CA ASN A 22 31.62 -21.29 19.77
C ASN A 22 30.38 -20.45 19.43
N LEU A 23 29.40 -20.42 20.34
CA LEU A 23 28.16 -19.66 20.15
C LEU A 23 28.40 -18.15 19.91
N CYS A 24 29.41 -17.56 20.56
CA CYS A 24 29.76 -16.15 20.33
C CYS A 24 30.26 -15.93 18.90
N SER A 25 31.06 -16.85 18.35
CA SER A 25 31.49 -16.79 16.95
C SER A 25 30.31 -16.88 15.98
N VAL A 26 29.31 -17.72 16.29
CA VAL A 26 28.09 -17.85 15.49
C VAL A 26 27.27 -16.56 15.53
N ILE A 27 27.08 -15.97 16.71
CA ILE A 27 26.32 -14.72 16.86
C ILE A 27 27.03 -13.56 16.15
N VAL A 28 28.35 -13.47 16.26
CA VAL A 28 29.15 -12.46 15.53
C VAL A 28 28.96 -12.59 14.02
N TYR A 29 29.00 -13.81 13.48
CA TYR A 29 28.74 -14.02 12.05
C TYR A 29 27.32 -13.61 11.62
N LEU A 30 26.31 -14.04 12.38
CA LEU A 30 24.91 -13.73 12.08
C LEU A 30 24.57 -12.25 12.27
N SER A 31 25.35 -11.50 13.06
CA SER A 31 25.15 -10.06 13.27
C SER A 31 25.98 -9.19 12.32
N GLU A 32 27.26 -9.50 12.12
CA GLU A 32 28.20 -8.67 11.35
C GLU A 32 28.24 -9.03 9.86
N VAL A 33 28.01 -10.30 9.49
CA VAL A 33 28.10 -10.77 8.10
C VAL A 33 26.71 -10.92 7.49
N GLU A 34 25.89 -11.83 8.00
CA GLU A 34 24.57 -12.10 7.41
C GLU A 34 23.48 -11.15 7.93
N ARG A 35 23.71 -10.36 8.98
CA ARG A 35 22.73 -9.42 9.57
C ARG A 35 21.34 -10.02 9.87
N PHE A 36 21.28 -11.30 10.22
CA PHE A 36 20.08 -11.94 10.78
C PHE A 36 19.92 -11.65 12.29
N CYS A 37 20.98 -11.21 12.97
CA CYS A 37 20.95 -10.77 14.36
C CYS A 37 21.32 -9.28 14.46
N PRO A 38 20.83 -8.56 15.50
CA PRO A 38 21.28 -7.20 15.77
C PRO A 38 22.79 -7.12 16.01
N LEU A 39 23.41 -6.01 15.59
CA LEU A 39 24.81 -5.73 15.92
C LEU A 39 25.00 -5.64 17.44
N LEU A 40 25.97 -6.40 17.95
CA LEU A 40 26.31 -6.43 19.36
C LEU A 40 26.77 -5.04 19.83
N PRO A 41 26.29 -4.52 20.97
CA PRO A 41 26.57 -3.14 21.40
C PRO A 41 28.06 -2.77 21.44
N TRP A 42 28.92 -3.68 21.89
CA TRP A 42 30.38 -3.48 21.99
C TRP A 42 31.12 -3.70 20.65
N ARG A 43 30.44 -4.20 19.62
CA ARG A 43 30.96 -4.37 18.25
C ARG A 43 30.51 -3.26 17.32
N ARG A 44 29.54 -2.43 17.73
CA ARG A 44 29.22 -1.19 17.02
C ARG A 44 30.50 -0.36 16.98
N LYS A 45 31.00 -0.05 15.79
CA LYS A 45 32.16 0.81 15.65
C LYS A 45 31.83 2.13 16.36
N ASN A 46 32.67 2.58 17.29
CA ASN A 46 32.65 3.96 17.81
C ASN A 46 32.95 5.01 16.72
N GLY A 47 33.07 4.60 15.45
CA GLY A 47 32.99 5.48 14.30
C GLY A 47 31.53 5.69 13.92
N ALA A 48 30.78 6.41 14.76
CA ALA A 48 29.76 7.26 14.18
C ALA A 48 30.47 8.10 13.13
N SER A 49 29.98 8.12 11.90
CA SER A 49 30.29 9.22 11.00
C SER A 49 30.06 10.50 11.82
N THR A 50 31.14 11.23 12.13
CA THR A 50 31.06 12.53 12.80
C THR A 50 30.45 13.59 11.89
N LYS A 51 30.16 13.25 10.62
CA LYS A 51 29.27 14.07 9.80
C LYS A 51 27.85 13.83 10.26
N GLU A 52 27.28 14.87 10.87
CA GLU A 52 25.84 14.99 11.00
C GLU A 52 25.21 14.69 9.63
N PRO A 53 24.14 13.87 9.59
CA PRO A 53 23.46 13.59 8.34
C PRO A 53 23.03 14.90 7.70
N GLU A 54 23.30 15.04 6.41
CA GLU A 54 23.00 16.26 5.65
C GLU A 54 21.50 16.50 5.62
N LEU A 55 21.07 17.71 5.93
CA LEU A 55 19.67 18.10 5.80
C LEU A 55 19.30 18.16 4.32
N ALA A 56 18.15 17.58 3.98
CA ALA A 56 17.65 17.64 2.62
C ALA A 56 17.09 19.03 2.31
N GLU A 57 17.49 19.55 1.15
CA GLU A 57 16.91 20.75 0.56
C GLU A 57 15.84 20.36 -0.46
N MET A 58 14.65 20.95 -0.32
CA MET A 58 13.56 20.66 -1.24
C MET A 58 13.84 21.20 -2.64
N ARG A 59 13.50 20.41 -3.66
CA ARG A 59 13.68 20.76 -5.07
C ARG A 59 12.40 21.39 -5.62
N PHE A 60 12.42 22.68 -5.93
CA PHE A 60 11.25 23.33 -6.53
C PHE A 60 11.24 23.32 -8.07
N GLU A 61 12.33 22.88 -8.69
CA GLU A 61 12.45 22.72 -10.14
C GLU A 61 12.61 21.25 -10.50
N LEU A 62 12.16 20.86 -11.70
CA LEU A 62 12.47 19.56 -12.28
C LEU A 62 13.76 19.67 -13.10
N ASP A 63 14.85 19.09 -12.59
CA ASP A 63 16.12 19.11 -13.30
C ASP A 63 16.01 18.36 -14.64
N GLN A 64 16.63 18.93 -15.68
CA GLN A 64 16.67 18.29 -17.00
C GLN A 64 17.32 16.90 -16.93
N THR A 65 18.32 16.71 -16.07
CA THR A 65 18.98 15.41 -15.85
C THR A 65 18.02 14.34 -15.30
N PHE A 66 17.09 14.74 -14.44
CA PHE A 66 16.06 13.86 -13.90
C PHE A 66 15.06 13.47 -14.99
N ILE A 67 14.59 14.44 -15.78
CA ILE A 67 13.72 14.20 -16.94
C ILE A 67 14.39 13.28 -17.97
N ASP A 68 15.68 13.50 -18.26
CA ASP A 68 16.46 12.68 -19.18
C ASP A 68 16.62 11.25 -18.67
N THR A 69 16.73 11.06 -17.35
CA THR A 69 16.75 9.74 -16.73
C THR A 69 15.44 9.00 -16.96
N LEU A 70 14.29 9.65 -16.73
CA LEU A 70 12.98 9.04 -16.98
C LEU A 70 12.79 8.70 -18.48
N ASN A 71 13.30 9.54 -19.38
CA ASN A 71 13.30 9.29 -20.83
C ASN A 71 14.10 8.04 -21.20
N LYS A 72 15.35 7.94 -20.71
CA LYS A 72 16.24 6.81 -20.97
C LYS A 72 15.65 5.48 -20.49
N LEU A 73 14.84 5.51 -19.43
CA LEU A 73 14.15 4.34 -18.87
C LEU A 73 12.80 4.04 -19.53
N ASN A 74 12.41 4.75 -20.60
CA ASN A 74 11.11 4.64 -21.27
C ASN A 74 9.91 4.86 -20.30
N LEU A 75 10.09 5.69 -19.28
CA LEU A 75 9.04 6.01 -18.28
C LEU A 75 8.19 7.21 -18.71
N ARG A 76 7.88 7.32 -20.02
CA ARG A 76 7.26 8.49 -20.63
C ARG A 76 5.96 8.91 -19.95
N TRP A 77 5.08 7.95 -19.67
CA TRP A 77 3.79 8.22 -19.02
C TRP A 77 3.97 8.80 -17.60
N MET A 78 4.89 8.23 -16.82
CA MET A 78 5.18 8.71 -15.46
C MET A 78 5.85 10.08 -15.49
N ARG A 79 6.82 10.29 -16.39
CA ARG A 79 7.41 11.62 -16.64
C ARG A 79 6.32 12.66 -16.96
N ASP A 80 5.41 12.37 -17.89
CA ASP A 80 4.37 13.32 -18.31
C ASP A 80 3.40 13.64 -17.17
N ARG A 81 3.09 12.65 -16.32
CA ARG A 81 2.31 12.88 -15.11
C ARG A 81 3.05 13.78 -14.12
N ILE A 82 4.30 13.45 -13.80
CA ILE A 82 5.13 14.22 -12.85
C ILE A 82 5.28 15.66 -13.34
N SER A 83 5.69 15.87 -14.59
CA SER A 83 5.87 17.20 -15.18
C SER A 83 4.57 18.02 -15.17
N ARG A 84 3.43 17.41 -15.54
CA ARG A 84 2.13 18.10 -15.52
C ARG A 84 1.71 18.52 -14.11
N MET A 85 1.98 17.69 -13.11
CA MET A 85 1.58 17.94 -11.72
C MET A 85 2.63 18.69 -10.89
N TRP A 86 3.82 18.93 -11.45
CA TRP A 86 4.93 19.55 -10.72
C TRP A 86 4.61 20.91 -10.10
N PRO A 87 3.91 21.85 -10.78
CA PRO A 87 3.54 23.12 -10.15
C PRO A 87 2.74 22.94 -8.85
N ARG A 88 1.90 21.89 -8.77
CA ARG A 88 1.13 21.55 -7.57
C ARG A 88 1.99 20.89 -6.50
N TRP A 89 2.92 20.01 -6.88
CA TRP A 89 3.95 19.50 -5.96
C TRP A 89 4.75 20.64 -5.33
N VAL A 90 5.18 21.63 -6.12
CA VAL A 90 5.90 22.81 -5.64
C VAL A 90 5.05 23.65 -4.69
N ALA A 91 3.78 23.90 -5.03
CA ALA A 91 2.86 24.63 -4.15
C ALA A 91 2.68 23.90 -2.80
N ALA A 92 2.46 22.59 -2.83
CA ALA A 92 2.34 21.77 -1.64
C ALA A 92 3.63 21.71 -0.81
N ALA A 93 4.80 21.61 -1.45
CA ALA A 93 6.09 21.63 -0.78
C ALA A 93 6.36 22.99 -0.10
N LYS A 94 6.00 24.11 -0.75
CA LYS A 94 6.06 25.44 -0.14
C LYS A 94 5.11 25.60 1.06
N GLN A 95 3.93 25.00 1.00
CA GLN A 95 3.01 24.95 2.16
C GLN A 95 3.56 24.06 3.28
N PHE A 96 4.12 22.90 2.91
CA PHE A 96 4.74 21.97 3.84
C PHE A 96 5.90 22.61 4.62
N THR A 97 6.70 23.49 3.99
CA THR A 97 7.80 24.18 4.68
C THR A 97 7.33 25.32 5.59
N THR A 98 6.16 25.90 5.35
CA THR A 98 5.63 27.05 6.11
C THR A 98 4.68 26.65 7.23
N GLU A 99 3.96 25.55 7.08
CA GLU A 99 3.08 24.97 8.10
C GLU A 99 3.88 24.03 9.01
N GLY A 100 3.52 23.91 10.30
CA GLY A 100 4.25 23.09 11.28
C GLY A 100 4.03 21.59 11.08
N SER A 101 4.24 21.06 9.87
CA SER A 101 4.08 19.64 9.54
C SER A 101 5.14 18.76 10.21
N LEU A 102 4.86 17.46 10.28
CA LEU A 102 5.75 16.42 10.77
C LEU A 102 7.19 16.63 10.24
N ARG A 103 8.11 17.00 11.15
CA ARG A 103 9.52 17.37 10.91
C ARG A 103 9.80 18.02 9.54
N ARG A 104 9.74 19.36 9.50
CA ARG A 104 10.29 20.16 8.37
C ARG A 104 11.73 19.77 8.02
N LYS A 105 12.53 19.43 9.03
CA LYS A 105 13.92 18.98 8.87
C LYS A 105 13.95 17.47 8.68
N HIS A 106 14.36 17.04 7.51
CA HIS A 106 14.56 15.66 7.12
C HIS A 106 15.94 15.54 6.50
N HIS A 107 16.46 14.32 6.40
CA HIS A 107 17.84 14.09 5.99
C HIS A 107 17.89 13.53 4.57
N VAL A 108 18.94 13.89 3.83
CA VAL A 108 19.17 13.30 2.51
C VAL A 108 19.36 11.80 2.68
N LYS A 109 18.62 11.03 1.87
CA LYS A 109 18.71 9.58 1.79
C LYS A 109 19.13 9.21 0.37
N LYS A 110 19.98 8.20 0.24
CA LYS A 110 20.20 7.50 -1.03
C LYS A 110 19.13 6.45 -1.21
N ILE A 111 18.28 6.61 -2.21
CA ILE A 111 17.10 5.78 -2.41
C ILE A 111 17.17 5.09 -3.77
N PHE A 112 17.06 3.77 -3.74
CA PHE A 112 16.94 2.97 -4.96
C PHE A 112 15.49 2.59 -5.20
N ILE A 113 15.02 2.77 -6.44
CA ILE A 113 13.69 2.41 -6.87
C ILE A 113 13.80 1.40 -8.00
N PHE A 114 13.40 0.16 -7.74
CA PHE A 114 13.41 -0.92 -8.73
C PHE A 114 11.99 -1.35 -9.11
N LEU A 115 11.61 -0.97 -10.32
CA LEU A 115 10.30 -1.20 -10.92
C LEU A 115 10.22 -2.59 -11.54
N GLY A 116 10.15 -3.62 -10.69
CA GLY A 116 10.30 -5.02 -11.07
C GLY A 116 9.23 -5.55 -12.02
N THR A 117 7.99 -5.11 -11.91
CA THR A 117 6.89 -5.50 -12.81
C THR A 117 7.14 -5.00 -14.22
N TYR A 118 7.66 -3.78 -14.37
CA TYR A 118 8.02 -3.23 -15.67
C TYR A 118 9.34 -3.81 -16.20
N ALA A 119 10.24 -4.26 -15.32
CA ALA A 119 11.41 -5.05 -15.70
C ALA A 119 11.03 -6.45 -16.21
N TYR A 120 10.00 -7.06 -15.63
CA TYR A 120 9.47 -8.37 -16.02
C TYR A 120 8.62 -8.29 -17.29
N ASN A 121 7.76 -7.27 -17.40
CA ASN A 121 6.90 -7.04 -18.57
C ASN A 121 6.97 -5.57 -19.05
N PRO A 122 8.00 -5.22 -19.85
CA PRO A 122 8.18 -3.86 -20.36
C PRO A 122 7.04 -3.36 -21.26
N MET A 123 6.25 -4.26 -21.85
CA MET A 123 5.11 -3.89 -22.70
C MET A 123 4.05 -3.07 -21.95
N LEU A 124 3.94 -3.26 -20.63
CA LEU A 124 3.04 -2.47 -19.77
C LEU A 124 3.31 -0.96 -19.88
N LEU A 125 4.57 -0.54 -20.05
CA LEU A 125 4.94 0.88 -20.24
C LEU A 125 4.31 1.47 -21.51
N ASN A 126 4.18 0.67 -22.57
CA ASN A 126 3.61 1.12 -23.84
C ASN A 126 2.08 1.10 -23.81
N MET A 127 1.47 0.14 -23.10
CA MET A 127 0.01 0.04 -22.97
C MET A 127 -0.62 1.19 -22.16
N ALA A 128 0.19 2.01 -21.48
CA ALA A 128 -0.27 3.16 -20.73
C ALA A 128 -1.06 4.18 -21.58
N PHE A 129 -0.80 4.22 -22.89
CA PHE A 129 -1.45 5.14 -23.84
C PHE A 129 -2.64 4.53 -24.57
N THR A 130 -2.94 3.24 -24.33
CA THR A 130 -3.97 2.49 -25.05
C THR A 130 -4.97 1.82 -24.09
N GLY A 131 -5.12 2.35 -22.88
CA GLY A 131 -6.10 1.85 -21.90
C GLY A 131 -5.58 0.76 -20.95
N GLY A 132 -4.28 0.42 -20.95
CA GLY A 132 -3.67 -0.54 -20.01
C GLY A 132 -3.79 -0.13 -18.53
N PRO A 133 -3.45 -1.02 -17.56
CA PRO A 133 -3.53 -0.72 -16.14
C PRO A 133 -2.59 0.43 -15.75
N LEU A 134 -3.15 1.47 -15.12
CA LEU A 134 -2.44 2.70 -14.76
C LEU A 134 -2.32 2.93 -13.25
N GLY A 135 -3.03 2.15 -12.41
CA GLY A 135 -3.08 2.37 -10.97
C GLY A 135 -1.69 2.33 -10.33
N GLU A 136 -0.92 1.27 -10.60
CA GLU A 136 0.45 1.13 -10.12
C GLU A 136 1.37 2.22 -10.69
N MET A 137 1.19 2.63 -11.95
CA MET A 137 1.98 3.73 -12.54
C MET A 137 1.72 5.06 -11.85
N VAL A 138 0.47 5.34 -11.46
CA VAL A 138 0.09 6.51 -10.68
C VAL A 138 0.86 6.53 -9.36
N GLN A 139 0.79 5.43 -8.60
CA GLN A 139 1.48 5.32 -7.31
C GLN A 139 3.01 5.44 -7.45
N TRP A 140 3.63 4.78 -8.44
CA TRP A 140 5.06 4.91 -8.70
C TRP A 140 5.46 6.34 -9.05
N SER A 141 4.70 7.01 -9.93
CA SER A 141 4.97 8.38 -10.33
C SER A 141 4.98 9.32 -9.14
N ASP A 142 3.97 9.18 -8.27
CA ASP A 142 3.75 10.10 -7.17
C ASP A 142 4.75 9.85 -6.03
N LEU A 143 5.15 8.59 -5.80
CA LEU A 143 6.26 8.26 -4.89
C LEU A 143 7.59 8.84 -5.39
N ILE A 144 7.90 8.66 -6.67
CA ILE A 144 9.12 9.21 -7.30
C ILE A 144 9.12 10.74 -7.18
N ALA A 145 8.00 11.40 -7.50
CA ALA A 145 7.88 12.85 -7.38
C ALA A 145 8.07 13.33 -5.94
N ALA A 146 7.40 12.69 -4.98
CA ALA A 146 7.49 13.03 -3.57
C ALA A 146 8.92 12.89 -3.03
N LEU A 147 9.61 11.79 -3.32
CA LEU A 147 11.00 11.59 -2.88
C LEU A 147 11.96 12.59 -3.53
N TYR A 148 11.75 12.92 -4.80
CA TYR A 148 12.58 13.88 -5.51
C TYR A 148 12.37 15.32 -5.01
N ILE A 149 11.13 15.77 -4.79
CA ILE A 149 10.87 17.11 -4.24
C ILE A 149 11.33 17.25 -2.79
N LEU A 150 11.31 16.18 -1.99
CA LEU A 150 11.89 16.11 -0.64
C LEU A 150 13.44 16.09 -0.66
N GLY A 151 14.11 16.28 -1.81
CA GLY A 151 15.56 16.46 -1.84
C GLY A 151 16.40 15.18 -1.71
N HIS A 152 15.79 13.98 -1.73
CA HIS A 152 16.54 12.72 -1.64
C HIS A 152 17.32 12.41 -2.93
N ASP A 153 18.38 11.61 -2.84
CA ASP A 153 19.14 11.11 -4.00
C ASP A 153 18.45 9.85 -4.55
N VAL A 154 17.76 9.98 -5.69
CA VAL A 154 16.89 8.92 -6.23
C VAL A 154 17.53 8.26 -7.44
N THR A 155 17.84 6.97 -7.32
CA THR A 155 18.29 6.10 -8.42
C THR A 155 17.16 5.16 -8.85
N ILE A 156 16.86 5.09 -10.16
CA ILE A 156 15.74 4.31 -10.70
C ILE A 156 16.25 3.24 -11.66
N SER A 157 15.71 2.02 -11.56
CA SER A 157 15.92 0.95 -12.52
C SER A 157 14.61 0.26 -12.92
N VAL A 158 14.52 -0.11 -14.20
CA VAL A 158 13.41 -0.88 -14.81
C VAL A 158 13.93 -2.11 -15.56
N ASN A 159 15.18 -2.53 -15.32
CA ASN A 159 15.82 -3.59 -16.08
C ASN A 159 16.22 -4.76 -15.17
N SER A 160 15.80 -5.97 -15.53
CA SER A 160 15.98 -7.19 -14.73
C SER A 160 17.42 -7.72 -14.68
N ILE A 161 18.33 -7.15 -15.47
CA ILE A 161 19.74 -7.51 -15.52
C ILE A 161 20.57 -6.41 -14.86
N THR A 162 20.46 -5.17 -15.37
CA THR A 162 21.34 -4.09 -14.93
C THR A 162 21.02 -3.56 -13.53
N TYR A 163 19.84 -3.87 -12.95
CA TYR A 163 19.59 -3.49 -11.56
C TYR A 163 20.65 -4.05 -10.59
N GLN A 164 21.25 -5.21 -10.90
CA GLN A 164 22.25 -5.85 -10.07
C GLN A 164 23.52 -5.01 -9.93
N SER A 165 23.87 -4.16 -10.90
CA SER A 165 25.07 -3.32 -10.81
C SER A 165 24.94 -2.20 -9.78
N TYR A 166 23.74 -1.93 -9.28
CA TYR A 166 23.50 -0.96 -8.22
C TYR A 166 23.60 -1.58 -6.82
N MET A 167 23.63 -2.91 -6.71
CA MET A 167 23.64 -3.63 -5.44
C MET A 167 24.88 -4.51 -5.31
N SER A 168 25.32 -4.77 -4.08
CA SER A 168 26.42 -5.68 -3.78
C SER A 168 26.00 -7.14 -3.97
N ALA A 169 26.09 -7.65 -5.21
CA ALA A 169 25.91 -9.06 -5.52
C ALA A 169 27.01 -9.94 -4.87
N PRO A 170 26.71 -11.19 -4.51
CA PRO A 170 27.65 -12.07 -3.82
C PRO A 170 28.84 -12.44 -4.71
N LYS A 171 30.06 -12.22 -4.21
CA LYS A 171 31.31 -12.59 -4.91
C LYS A 171 31.46 -14.09 -5.09
N PHE A 172 30.91 -14.87 -4.16
CA PHE A 172 30.95 -16.33 -4.16
C PHE A 172 29.55 -16.87 -3.95
N ARG A 173 29.16 -17.84 -4.78
CA ARG A 173 27.83 -18.43 -4.74
C ARG A 173 27.54 -19.01 -3.34
N GLY A 174 26.43 -18.59 -2.74
CA GLY A 174 25.98 -19.11 -1.45
C GLY A 174 26.83 -18.65 -0.25
N CYS A 175 27.70 -17.66 -0.41
CA CYS A 175 28.47 -17.09 0.69
C CYS A 175 28.27 -15.58 0.81
N ALA A 176 27.80 -15.11 1.97
CA ALA A 176 27.61 -13.70 2.23
C ALA A 176 28.94 -12.94 2.27
N ASP A 177 28.94 -11.69 1.80
CA ASP A 177 30.07 -10.77 1.87
C ASP A 177 29.88 -9.77 3.02
N ILE A 178 31.00 -9.23 3.51
CA ILE A 178 30.97 -8.07 4.43
C ILE A 178 31.01 -6.81 3.56
N PHE A 179 29.95 -6.02 3.60
CA PHE A 179 29.83 -4.75 2.89
C PHE A 179 28.85 -3.83 3.62
N GLU A 180 28.88 -2.55 3.27
CA GLU A 180 27.84 -1.60 3.67
C GLU A 180 26.87 -1.39 2.50
N PRO A 181 25.55 -1.54 2.72
CA PRO A 181 24.55 -1.23 1.71
C PRO A 181 24.70 0.18 1.13
N GLU A 182 24.63 0.31 -0.19
CA GLU A 182 24.83 1.56 -0.94
C GLU A 182 23.67 2.54 -0.77
N PHE A 183 22.48 2.01 -0.47
CA PHE A 183 21.24 2.76 -0.35
C PHE A 183 20.70 2.71 1.07
N ASP A 184 20.10 3.82 1.49
CA ASP A 184 19.39 3.94 2.74
C ASP A 184 18.04 3.21 2.70
N LEU A 185 17.32 3.37 1.59
CA LEU A 185 16.00 2.80 1.32
C LEU A 185 15.93 2.20 -0.09
N ILE A 186 15.15 1.13 -0.22
CA ILE A 186 14.89 0.46 -1.50
C ILE A 186 13.38 0.33 -1.67
N TYR A 187 12.81 0.94 -2.70
CA TYR A 187 11.41 0.73 -3.07
C TYR A 187 11.34 -0.23 -4.25
N THR A 188 10.50 -1.26 -4.16
CA THR A 188 10.30 -2.23 -5.24
C THR A 188 8.88 -2.81 -5.20
N ASP A 189 8.55 -3.71 -6.12
CA ASP A 189 7.34 -4.53 -6.09
C ASP A 189 7.71 -6.02 -5.89
N TYR A 190 6.72 -6.91 -5.82
CA TYR A 190 7.00 -8.34 -5.60
C TYR A 190 7.84 -8.99 -6.70
N ASN A 191 7.72 -8.53 -7.95
CA ASN A 191 8.55 -9.02 -9.05
C ASN A 191 10.01 -8.59 -8.86
N GLY A 192 10.21 -7.34 -8.43
CA GLY A 192 11.54 -6.80 -8.17
C GLY A 192 12.19 -7.43 -6.96
N PHE A 193 11.44 -7.60 -5.86
CA PHE A 193 11.89 -8.36 -4.69
C PHE A 193 12.25 -9.81 -5.06
N THR A 194 11.45 -10.47 -5.90
CA THR A 194 11.73 -11.84 -6.37
C THR A 194 13.04 -11.90 -7.16
N ASN A 195 13.31 -10.91 -8.02
CA ASN A 195 14.59 -10.82 -8.72
C ASN A 195 15.75 -10.64 -7.72
N MET A 196 15.62 -9.70 -6.77
CA MET A 196 16.64 -9.48 -5.74
C MET A 196 16.89 -10.75 -4.91
N PHE A 197 15.83 -11.45 -4.50
CA PHE A 197 15.92 -12.71 -3.77
C PHE A 197 16.66 -13.79 -4.55
N LYS A 198 16.47 -13.87 -5.87
CA LYS A 198 17.15 -14.86 -6.70
C LYS A 198 18.63 -14.55 -6.95
N HIS A 199 18.98 -13.28 -7.11
CA HIS A 199 20.29 -12.89 -7.64
C HIS A 199 21.22 -12.22 -6.62
N ILE A 200 20.67 -11.61 -5.58
CA ILE A 200 21.45 -10.91 -4.55
C ILE A 200 21.67 -11.79 -3.31
N THR A 201 20.85 -12.81 -3.09
CA THR A 201 21.05 -13.78 -1.99
C THR A 201 22.39 -14.50 -2.13
N PRO A 202 23.20 -14.60 -1.06
CA PRO A 202 22.88 -14.28 0.35
C PRO A 202 23.09 -12.82 0.79
N ASN A 203 23.71 -11.98 -0.02
CA ASN A 203 23.92 -10.55 0.27
C ASN A 203 22.62 -9.74 0.37
N LEU A 204 21.45 -10.32 0.11
CA LEU A 204 20.18 -9.61 0.28
C LEU A 204 19.90 -9.26 1.75
N SER A 205 20.41 -10.04 2.70
CA SER A 205 20.03 -9.90 4.11
C SER A 205 20.30 -8.49 4.70
N PRO A 206 21.50 -7.89 4.51
CA PRO A 206 21.75 -6.48 4.88
C PRO A 206 20.79 -5.43 4.28
N TYR A 207 20.13 -5.74 3.16
CA TYR A 207 19.16 -4.85 2.53
C TYR A 207 17.72 -5.08 3.03
N ARG A 208 17.40 -6.22 3.65
CA ARG A 208 16.00 -6.62 3.94
C ARG A 208 15.22 -5.57 4.72
N CYS A 209 15.85 -4.94 5.70
CA CYS A 209 15.23 -3.88 6.51
C CYS A 209 15.02 -2.54 5.76
N ARG A 210 15.71 -2.36 4.63
CA ARG A 210 15.66 -1.15 3.79
C ARG A 210 14.61 -1.25 2.69
N ILE A 211 14.13 -2.46 2.41
CA ILE A 211 13.16 -2.73 1.35
C ILE A 211 11.77 -2.24 1.75
N ARG A 212 11.05 -1.63 0.81
CA ARG A 212 9.63 -1.30 0.84
C ARG A 212 8.99 -1.90 -0.41
N ILE A 213 7.99 -2.75 -0.24
CA ILE A 213 7.31 -3.44 -1.33
C ILE A 213 5.97 -2.75 -1.60
N LEU A 214 5.81 -2.14 -2.77
CA LEU A 214 4.52 -1.65 -3.23
C LEU A 214 3.65 -2.84 -3.64
N ASP A 215 2.52 -2.98 -2.95
CA ASP A 215 1.52 -4.03 -3.13
C ASP A 215 0.12 -3.42 -3.01
N THR A 216 -0.50 -3.14 -4.16
CA THR A 216 -1.79 -2.47 -4.29
C THR A 216 -2.84 -2.99 -3.31
N PHE A 217 -2.98 -4.32 -3.17
CA PHE A 217 -4.07 -4.96 -2.42
C PHE A 217 -3.70 -5.37 -1.00
N GLY A 218 -2.42 -5.26 -0.64
CA GLY A 218 -1.88 -5.68 0.65
C GLY A 218 -1.70 -7.19 0.80
N THR A 219 -0.98 -7.54 1.86
CA THR A 219 -0.55 -8.90 2.17
C THR A 219 -0.76 -9.18 3.65
N ASP A 220 -1.51 -10.24 3.97
CA ASP A 220 -1.72 -10.66 5.36
C ASP A 220 -0.53 -11.50 5.88
N ALA A 221 -0.35 -11.51 7.21
CA ALA A 221 0.78 -12.13 7.89
C ALA A 221 1.09 -13.57 7.46
N GLN A 222 0.06 -14.41 7.36
CA GLN A 222 0.17 -15.82 6.96
C GLN A 222 0.70 -16.05 5.53
N PHE A 223 0.53 -15.08 4.64
CA PHE A 223 1.05 -15.17 3.27
C PHE A 223 2.47 -14.62 3.16
N ASN A 224 2.82 -13.67 4.03
CA ASN A 224 4.15 -13.10 4.11
C ASN A 224 5.16 -14.07 4.74
N TYR A 225 4.75 -14.86 5.73
CA TYR A 225 5.62 -15.83 6.39
C TYR A 225 5.80 -17.10 5.54
N GLY A 226 6.99 -17.27 4.96
CA GLY A 226 7.28 -18.31 3.96
C GLY A 226 7.16 -19.74 4.48
N THR A 227 7.31 -19.93 5.79
CA THR A 227 7.21 -21.24 6.47
C THR A 227 5.94 -21.39 7.31
N TYR A 228 4.91 -20.58 7.06
CA TYR A 228 3.64 -20.71 7.77
C TYR A 228 3.01 -22.10 7.53
N GLU A 229 2.81 -22.86 8.61
CA GLU A 229 2.27 -24.22 8.56
C GLU A 229 0.74 -24.28 8.67
N GLY A 230 0.09 -23.17 9.06
CA GLY A 230 -1.36 -23.11 9.22
C GLY A 230 -2.12 -23.23 7.88
N VAL A 231 -3.38 -23.64 7.97
CA VAL A 231 -4.25 -23.75 6.79
C VAL A 231 -4.64 -22.36 6.30
N ILE A 232 -4.30 -22.06 5.05
CA ILE A 232 -4.73 -20.84 4.37
C ILE A 232 -5.93 -21.18 3.47
N PRO A 233 -7.12 -20.60 3.70
CA PRO A 233 -8.29 -20.84 2.85
C PRO A 233 -8.06 -20.38 1.40
N GLY A 234 -8.51 -21.19 0.44
CA GLY A 234 -8.42 -20.89 -0.99
C GLY A 234 -7.17 -21.47 -1.66
N GLU A 235 -6.87 -21.01 -2.86
CA GLU A 235 -5.74 -21.53 -3.65
C GLU A 235 -4.38 -21.11 -3.09
N LYS A 236 -3.33 -21.85 -3.43
CA LYS A 236 -1.96 -21.43 -3.09
C LYS A 236 -1.58 -20.22 -3.94
N THR A 237 -1.05 -19.18 -3.29
CA THR A 237 -0.52 -18.00 -3.96
C THR A 237 0.93 -18.21 -4.40
N ALA A 238 1.30 -17.64 -5.55
CA ALA A 238 2.69 -17.50 -6.00
C ALA A 238 3.31 -16.15 -5.58
N TRP A 239 2.51 -15.26 -4.97
CA TRP A 239 2.92 -13.94 -4.49
C TRP A 239 3.29 -13.99 -2.99
N ALA A 240 3.77 -12.87 -2.45
CA ALA A 240 4.20 -12.72 -1.05
C ALA A 240 5.43 -13.56 -0.67
N ARG A 241 5.42 -14.20 0.50
CA ARG A 241 6.55 -14.95 1.10
C ARG A 241 7.84 -14.14 1.18
N ALA A 242 7.70 -12.86 1.51
CA ALA A 242 8.84 -11.96 1.59
C ALA A 242 9.60 -12.12 2.91
N ASP A 243 8.98 -12.64 3.97
CA ASP A 243 9.53 -12.76 5.33
C ASP A 243 10.04 -11.41 5.89
N ILE A 244 9.37 -10.31 5.54
CA ILE A 244 9.69 -8.94 6.00
C ILE A 244 8.66 -8.43 7.02
N ASN A 245 8.96 -7.34 7.73
CA ASN A 245 7.95 -6.69 8.56
C ASN A 245 6.76 -6.25 7.67
N LEU A 246 5.51 -6.52 8.09
CA LEU A 246 4.33 -6.23 7.26
C LEU A 246 4.15 -4.74 6.95
N TRP A 247 4.69 -3.84 7.76
CA TRP A 247 4.75 -2.39 7.48
C TRP A 247 5.77 -1.99 6.42
N GLN A 248 6.64 -2.91 5.99
CA GLN A 248 7.45 -2.71 4.79
C GLN A 248 6.64 -2.91 3.51
N ILE A 249 5.41 -3.41 3.60
CA ILE A 249 4.50 -3.59 2.46
C ILE A 249 3.58 -2.36 2.39
N MET A 250 3.47 -1.77 1.20
CA MET A 250 2.84 -0.47 0.98
C MET A 250 1.63 -0.58 0.07
N THR A 251 0.46 -0.15 0.54
CA THR A 251 -0.82 -0.33 -0.15
C THR A 251 -1.29 0.91 -0.92
N MET A 252 -2.20 0.69 -1.87
CA MET A 252 -2.85 1.75 -2.64
C MET A 252 -3.91 2.52 -1.85
N PHE A 253 -4.61 1.84 -0.94
CA PHE A 253 -5.61 2.42 -0.04
C PHE A 253 -5.38 1.91 1.39
N PRO A 254 -5.89 2.61 2.43
CA PRO A 254 -5.72 2.20 3.83
C PRO A 254 -6.67 1.04 4.22
N HIS A 255 -6.67 -0.05 3.45
CA HIS A 255 -7.57 -1.20 3.62
C HIS A 255 -6.95 -2.40 4.35
N SER A 256 -5.62 -2.40 4.52
CA SER A 256 -4.88 -3.48 5.17
C SER A 256 -4.09 -2.90 6.35
N PRO A 257 -4.63 -2.95 7.59
CA PRO A 257 -4.03 -2.28 8.74
C PRO A 257 -2.68 -2.89 9.17
N ASP A 258 -2.41 -4.12 8.74
CA ASP A 258 -1.10 -4.76 8.92
C ASP A 258 -0.04 -4.23 7.96
N ASN A 259 -0.43 -3.47 6.93
CA ASN A 259 0.47 -2.89 5.95
C ASN A 259 0.47 -1.36 6.04
N LEU A 260 1.43 -0.72 5.40
CA LEU A 260 1.59 0.73 5.41
C LEU A 260 0.81 1.39 4.26
N PHE A 261 -0.03 2.38 4.55
CA PHE A 261 -0.77 3.11 3.53
C PHE A 261 0.12 4.14 2.82
N LEU A 262 0.52 3.84 1.58
CA LEU A 262 1.25 4.80 0.73
C LEU A 262 0.31 5.75 0.00
N GLY A 263 -0.67 5.19 -0.70
CA GLY A 263 -1.61 5.97 -1.50
C GLY A 263 -0.98 6.53 -2.78
N PHE A 264 -1.56 7.62 -3.24
CA PHE A 264 -1.18 8.37 -4.43
C PHE A 264 -1.81 9.77 -4.36
N VAL A 265 -1.58 10.61 -5.36
CA VAL A 265 -2.18 11.94 -5.47
C VAL A 265 -3.30 11.97 -6.50
N VAL A 266 -4.38 12.65 -6.14
CA VAL A 266 -5.48 13.00 -7.04
C VAL A 266 -5.32 14.46 -7.47
N GLY A 267 -5.68 14.76 -8.72
CA GLY A 267 -5.71 16.13 -9.22
C GLY A 267 -6.59 17.02 -8.34
N GLU A 268 -6.20 18.28 -8.15
CA GLU A 268 -6.91 19.17 -7.22
C GLU A 268 -8.39 19.33 -7.60
N PRO A 269 -9.26 19.54 -6.58
CA PRO A 269 -10.66 19.86 -6.83
C PRO A 269 -10.82 21.13 -7.66
N ILE A 270 -11.87 21.18 -8.47
CA ILE A 270 -12.23 22.44 -9.14
C ILE A 270 -12.67 23.50 -8.11
N PRO A 271 -12.36 24.79 -8.33
CA PRO A 271 -12.91 25.86 -7.51
C PRO A 271 -14.44 25.84 -7.50
N GLU A 272 -15.05 26.13 -6.34
CA GLU A 272 -16.53 26.10 -6.16
C GLU A 272 -17.27 27.09 -7.10
N ASP A 273 -16.60 28.12 -7.59
CA ASP A 273 -17.19 29.19 -8.41
C ASP A 273 -17.51 28.77 -9.86
N VAL A 274 -17.04 27.60 -10.29
CA VAL A 274 -17.29 27.07 -11.64
C VAL A 274 -18.70 26.44 -11.68
N LYS A 275 -19.70 27.22 -12.10
CA LYS A 275 -21.08 26.73 -12.25
C LYS A 275 -21.19 25.78 -13.45
N PRO A 276 -21.80 24.58 -13.30
CA PRO A 276 -22.01 23.68 -14.41
C PRO A 276 -23.00 24.25 -15.44
N LEU A 277 -22.75 23.95 -16.72
CA LEU A 277 -23.61 24.33 -17.84
C LEU A 277 -24.98 23.63 -17.75
N LYS A 278 -26.05 24.36 -18.06
CA LYS A 278 -27.46 23.90 -18.06
C LYS A 278 -27.75 22.89 -19.18
N LYS A 279 -27.20 21.67 -19.11
CA LYS A 279 -27.52 20.54 -20.00
C LYS A 279 -28.26 19.43 -19.25
N LYS A 280 -28.74 18.43 -19.99
CA LYS A 280 -29.24 17.15 -19.44
C LYS A 280 -28.12 16.54 -18.56
N PRO A 281 -28.43 15.99 -17.37
CA PRO A 281 -27.40 15.49 -16.47
C PRO A 281 -26.67 14.29 -17.11
N ILE A 282 -25.33 14.37 -17.12
CA ILE A 282 -24.46 13.35 -17.70
C ILE A 282 -24.12 12.28 -16.66
N GLY A 283 -24.20 11.02 -17.06
CA GLY A 283 -23.66 9.87 -16.35
C GLY A 283 -22.44 9.31 -17.08
N LEU A 284 -21.25 9.41 -16.51
CA LEU A 284 -20.03 8.86 -17.10
C LEU A 284 -19.71 7.51 -16.49
N VAL A 285 -19.58 6.48 -17.32
CA VAL A 285 -19.33 5.11 -16.87
C VAL A 285 -17.86 4.84 -16.60
N TYR A 286 -17.59 4.26 -15.44
CA TYR A 286 -16.29 3.78 -15.03
C TYR A 286 -16.03 2.37 -15.58
N GLY A 287 -15.56 2.31 -16.82
CA GLY A 287 -15.17 1.05 -17.46
C GLY A 287 -14.46 1.28 -18.78
N LYS A 288 -13.13 1.17 -18.79
CA LYS A 288 -12.27 1.51 -19.95
C LYS A 288 -12.09 0.38 -20.97
N GLU A 289 -12.57 -0.82 -20.66
CA GLU A 289 -12.57 -1.97 -21.57
C GLU A 289 -14.02 -2.39 -21.78
N ALA A 290 -14.42 -2.66 -23.02
CA ALA A 290 -15.80 -3.05 -23.34
C ALA A 290 -16.24 -4.32 -22.57
N SER A 291 -15.31 -5.25 -22.32
CA SER A 291 -15.53 -6.41 -21.46
C SER A 291 -16.04 -6.08 -20.04
N PHE A 292 -15.72 -4.91 -19.47
CA PHE A 292 -16.19 -4.52 -18.13
C PHE A 292 -17.69 -4.20 -18.10
N TRP A 293 -18.28 -3.96 -19.28
CA TRP A 293 -19.69 -3.63 -19.46
C TRP A 293 -20.56 -4.87 -19.65
N GLN A 294 -19.94 -6.04 -19.80
CA GLN A 294 -20.63 -7.31 -20.00
C GLN A 294 -21.65 -7.56 -18.87
N GLY A 295 -22.89 -7.85 -19.26
CA GLY A 295 -23.99 -8.13 -18.32
C GLY A 295 -24.53 -6.91 -17.57
N LYS A 296 -24.22 -5.67 -18.00
CA LYS A 296 -24.65 -4.43 -17.32
C LYS A 296 -25.75 -3.65 -18.04
N ARG A 297 -26.33 -4.21 -19.11
CA ARG A 297 -27.30 -3.50 -19.97
C ARG A 297 -28.53 -3.02 -19.19
N GLU A 298 -29.23 -3.88 -18.45
CA GLU A 298 -30.44 -3.47 -17.70
C GLU A 298 -30.19 -2.39 -16.64
N TYR A 299 -29.02 -2.46 -15.99
CA TYR A 299 -28.55 -1.45 -15.04
C TYR A 299 -28.36 -0.09 -15.72
N LEU A 300 -27.66 -0.08 -16.87
CA LEU A 300 -27.44 1.14 -17.65
C LEU A 300 -28.74 1.67 -18.27
N ASP A 301 -29.65 0.80 -18.71
CA ASP A 301 -30.95 1.16 -19.26
C ASP A 301 -31.80 1.88 -18.20
N THR A 302 -31.73 1.41 -16.95
CA THR A 302 -32.39 2.05 -15.81
C THR A 302 -31.85 3.46 -15.56
N LEU A 303 -30.53 3.64 -15.62
CA LEU A 303 -29.88 4.95 -15.48
C LEU A 303 -30.16 5.88 -16.67
N HIS A 304 -30.23 5.33 -17.89
CA HIS A 304 -30.45 6.09 -19.13
C HIS A 304 -31.81 6.81 -19.17
N LYS A 305 -32.82 6.31 -18.45
CA LYS A 305 -34.10 7.02 -18.24
C LYS A 305 -33.92 8.42 -17.65
N HIS A 306 -32.82 8.63 -16.92
CA HIS A 306 -32.56 9.84 -16.14
C HIS A 306 -31.28 10.59 -16.55
N LEU A 307 -30.33 9.91 -17.19
CA LEU A 307 -29.01 10.44 -17.53
C LEU A 307 -28.68 10.26 -19.03
N GLU A 308 -27.89 11.18 -19.57
CA GLU A 308 -27.16 10.93 -20.82
C GLU A 308 -25.91 10.09 -20.50
N ILE A 309 -25.81 8.88 -21.06
CA ILE A 309 -24.76 7.92 -20.67
C ILE A 309 -23.55 8.08 -21.57
N HIS A 310 -22.40 8.38 -20.96
CA HIS A 310 -21.12 8.57 -21.63
C HIS A 310 -20.14 7.46 -21.23
N GLY A 311 -19.19 7.16 -22.12
CA GLY A 311 -18.13 6.18 -21.84
C GLY A 311 -16.79 6.56 -22.46
N THR A 312 -15.71 6.22 -21.76
CA THR A 312 -14.32 6.36 -22.24
C THR A 312 -13.66 4.98 -22.30
N PHE A 313 -13.98 4.20 -23.34
CA PHE A 313 -13.55 2.80 -23.45
C PHE A 313 -12.81 2.50 -24.74
N SER A 314 -12.01 1.43 -24.70
CA SER A 314 -11.44 0.73 -25.85
C SER A 314 -12.04 -0.67 -25.95
N ALA A 315 -12.02 -1.25 -27.16
CA ALA A 315 -12.44 -2.61 -27.43
C ALA A 315 -11.47 -3.28 -28.42
N MET A 316 -11.40 -4.60 -28.40
CA MET A 316 -10.58 -5.38 -29.34
C MET A 316 -11.22 -5.48 -30.72
N SER A 317 -12.56 -5.37 -30.80
CA SER A 317 -13.30 -5.44 -32.06
C SER A 317 -14.62 -4.67 -32.01
N GLU A 318 -15.17 -4.33 -33.17
CA GLU A 318 -16.53 -3.77 -33.26
C GLU A 318 -17.61 -4.75 -32.76
N ALA A 319 -17.38 -6.05 -32.88
CA ALA A 319 -18.31 -7.07 -32.39
C ALA A 319 -18.44 -7.01 -30.86
N GLU A 320 -17.33 -6.85 -30.15
CA GLU A 320 -17.31 -6.70 -28.69
C GLU A 320 -18.07 -5.45 -28.24
N ILE A 321 -17.96 -4.35 -28.99
CA ILE A 321 -18.74 -3.12 -28.72
C ILE A 321 -20.23 -3.39 -28.86
N LYS A 322 -20.67 -4.00 -29.98
CA LYS A 322 -22.09 -4.29 -30.23
C LYS A 322 -22.69 -5.25 -29.19
N GLU A 323 -21.90 -6.19 -28.71
CA GLU A 323 -22.31 -7.14 -27.68
C GLU A 323 -22.50 -6.47 -26.32
N ASN A 324 -21.53 -5.68 -25.87
CA ASN A 324 -21.44 -5.24 -24.48
C ASN A 324 -21.93 -3.81 -24.24
N ILE A 325 -21.88 -2.93 -25.25
CA ILE A 325 -22.17 -1.50 -25.11
C ILE A 325 -23.56 -1.19 -25.70
N PRO A 326 -24.49 -0.60 -24.92
CA PRO A 326 -25.76 -0.13 -25.46
C PRO A 326 -25.58 0.98 -26.51
N GLU A 327 -26.42 1.01 -27.54
CA GLU A 327 -26.29 1.95 -28.68
C GLU A 327 -26.43 3.42 -28.29
N TYR A 328 -27.13 3.72 -27.20
CA TYR A 328 -27.32 5.08 -26.70
C TYR A 328 -26.08 5.66 -25.98
N VAL A 329 -25.04 4.85 -25.75
CA VAL A 329 -23.84 5.30 -25.05
C VAL A 329 -23.01 6.20 -25.97
N ILE A 330 -22.76 7.44 -25.52
CA ILE A 330 -21.90 8.38 -26.21
C ILE A 330 -20.44 8.05 -25.88
N SER A 331 -19.73 7.49 -26.85
CA SER A 331 -18.31 7.13 -26.70
C SER A 331 -17.40 8.31 -26.98
N HIS A 332 -16.43 8.52 -26.08
CA HIS A 332 -15.37 9.52 -26.21
C HIS A 332 -14.00 8.89 -26.53
N GLY A 333 -13.94 7.56 -26.66
CA GLY A 333 -12.68 6.82 -26.75
C GLY A 333 -11.81 6.97 -25.50
N ILE A 334 -10.52 6.65 -25.62
CA ILE A 334 -9.55 6.88 -24.54
C ILE A 334 -9.10 8.34 -24.58
N LEU A 335 -9.41 9.08 -23.51
CA LEU A 335 -9.12 10.51 -23.40
C LEU A 335 -7.76 10.79 -22.77
N SER A 336 -7.19 11.94 -23.11
CA SER A 336 -6.10 12.54 -22.37
C SER A 336 -6.55 12.93 -20.95
N LYS A 337 -5.62 13.07 -20.00
CA LYS A 337 -5.99 13.46 -18.63
C LYS A 337 -6.73 14.81 -18.55
N PRO A 338 -6.27 15.89 -19.23
CA PRO A 338 -7.00 17.16 -19.25
C PRO A 338 -8.40 17.06 -19.86
N ASP A 339 -8.60 16.24 -20.90
CA ASP A 339 -9.92 16.11 -21.53
C ASP A 339 -10.87 15.24 -20.69
N LEU A 340 -10.34 14.23 -19.99
CA LEU A 340 -11.10 13.49 -18.99
C LEU A 340 -11.55 14.40 -17.83
N GLU A 341 -10.68 15.28 -17.34
CA GLU A 341 -11.04 16.25 -16.29
C GLU A 341 -12.17 17.18 -16.74
N LYS A 342 -12.13 17.71 -17.97
CA LYS A 342 -13.24 18.51 -18.52
C LYS A 342 -14.55 17.71 -18.59
N LEU A 343 -14.49 16.45 -19.03
CA LEU A 343 -15.68 15.60 -19.09
C LEU A 343 -16.24 15.32 -17.69
N LEU A 344 -15.38 15.09 -16.69
CA LEU A 344 -15.79 14.93 -15.29
C LEU A 344 -16.46 16.19 -14.74
N GLN A 345 -15.98 17.39 -15.10
CA GLN A 345 -16.59 18.66 -14.70
C GLN A 345 -18.01 18.86 -15.25
N GLU A 346 -18.32 18.26 -16.40
CA GLU A 346 -19.68 18.24 -16.96
C GLU A 346 -20.53 17.07 -16.44
N THR A 347 -19.92 16.11 -15.74
CA THR A 347 -20.56 14.86 -15.30
C THR A 347 -21.23 15.03 -13.93
N LYS A 348 -22.50 14.63 -13.84
CA LYS A 348 -23.24 14.59 -12.57
C LYS A 348 -22.97 13.32 -11.79
N VAL A 349 -23.02 12.17 -12.46
CA VAL A 349 -22.87 10.85 -11.83
C VAL A 349 -21.73 10.09 -12.49
N PHE A 350 -20.75 9.65 -11.71
CA PHE A 350 -19.73 8.72 -12.14
C PHE A 350 -20.18 7.29 -11.78
N ILE A 351 -20.35 6.44 -12.78
CA ILE A 351 -21.12 5.19 -12.66
C ILE A 351 -20.17 4.00 -12.54
N GLY A 352 -20.12 3.38 -11.36
CA GLY A 352 -19.41 2.11 -11.15
C GLY A 352 -20.15 0.91 -11.74
N LEU A 353 -19.40 0.00 -12.37
CA LEU A 353 -19.91 -1.26 -12.94
C LEU A 353 -19.68 -2.49 -12.04
N GLY A 354 -18.90 -2.34 -10.96
CA GLY A 354 -18.38 -3.43 -10.12
C GLY A 354 -16.95 -3.84 -10.44
N PHE A 355 -16.38 -3.39 -11.56
CA PHE A 355 -14.97 -3.57 -11.92
C PHE A 355 -14.48 -2.36 -12.75
N PRO A 356 -13.22 -1.92 -12.63
CA PRO A 356 -12.15 -2.43 -11.76
C PRO A 356 -12.34 -2.10 -10.28
N TYR A 357 -11.69 -2.89 -9.41
CA TYR A 357 -11.70 -2.73 -7.95
C TYR A 357 -10.69 -1.67 -7.51
N GLU A 358 -11.08 -0.83 -6.53
CA GLU A 358 -10.15 0.07 -5.80
C GLU A 358 -9.19 0.84 -6.72
N GLY A 359 -9.73 1.44 -7.78
CA GLY A 359 -8.95 2.29 -8.67
C GLY A 359 -8.97 3.77 -8.24
N PRO A 360 -8.13 4.61 -8.87
CA PRO A 360 -8.04 6.05 -8.56
C PRO A 360 -9.21 6.87 -9.11
N ALA A 361 -9.83 6.44 -10.21
CA ALA A 361 -10.80 7.24 -10.96
C ALA A 361 -12.02 7.72 -10.16
N PRO A 362 -12.61 6.94 -9.23
CA PRO A 362 -13.68 7.44 -8.37
C PRO A 362 -13.28 8.67 -7.54
N LEU A 363 -12.06 8.71 -7.00
CA LEU A 363 -11.58 9.88 -6.26
C LEU A 363 -11.37 11.09 -7.18
N GLU A 364 -10.87 10.85 -8.40
CA GLU A 364 -10.76 11.91 -9.41
C GLU A 364 -12.12 12.51 -9.76
N ALA A 365 -13.15 11.67 -9.92
CA ALA A 365 -14.51 12.12 -10.19
C ALA A 365 -15.10 12.93 -9.03
N ILE A 366 -14.95 12.44 -7.79
CA ILE A 366 -15.43 13.14 -6.59
C ILE A 366 -14.72 14.50 -6.42
N ALA A 367 -13.42 14.56 -6.72
CA ALA A 367 -12.67 15.81 -6.73
C ALA A 367 -13.17 16.80 -7.78
N GLN A 368 -13.76 16.35 -8.90
CA GLN A 368 -14.38 17.23 -9.89
C GLN A 368 -15.86 17.54 -9.59
N GLY A 369 -16.40 17.08 -8.45
CA GLY A 369 -17.79 17.34 -8.04
C GLY A 369 -18.82 16.33 -8.55
N CYS A 370 -18.38 15.18 -9.09
CA CYS A 370 -19.29 14.09 -9.43
C CYS A 370 -19.78 13.36 -8.17
N ILE A 371 -20.99 12.81 -8.22
CA ILE A 371 -21.44 11.78 -7.28
C ILE A 371 -21.01 10.42 -7.82
N PHE A 372 -20.32 9.60 -7.02
CA PHE A 372 -19.94 8.25 -7.41
C PHE A 372 -21.02 7.23 -7.03
N LEU A 373 -21.58 6.55 -8.03
CA LEU A 373 -22.46 5.39 -7.85
C LEU A 373 -21.59 4.13 -7.72
N ASN A 374 -21.35 3.72 -6.48
CA ASN A 374 -20.46 2.63 -6.10
C ASN A 374 -21.23 1.30 -6.04
N ALA A 375 -20.78 0.28 -6.76
CA ALA A 375 -21.45 -1.02 -6.74
C ALA A 375 -21.18 -1.76 -5.42
N LYS A 376 -22.24 -2.09 -4.67
CA LYS A 376 -22.19 -2.93 -3.46
C LYS A 376 -22.00 -4.41 -3.83
N PHE A 377 -21.27 -5.14 -3.01
CA PHE A 377 -21.10 -6.59 -3.11
C PHE A 377 -21.70 -7.30 -1.90
N ASP A 378 -22.69 -8.15 -2.14
CA ASP A 378 -23.31 -9.00 -1.14
C ASP A 378 -23.56 -10.40 -1.74
N PRO A 379 -22.77 -11.43 -1.38
CA PRO A 379 -21.70 -11.39 -0.38
C PRO A 379 -20.48 -10.55 -0.85
N PRO A 380 -19.64 -10.06 0.08
CA PRO A 380 -18.39 -9.38 -0.26
C PRO A 380 -17.46 -10.21 -1.15
N HIS A 381 -16.78 -9.55 -2.09
CA HIS A 381 -15.82 -10.20 -2.98
C HIS A 381 -14.49 -10.47 -2.25
N ASN A 382 -13.93 -11.66 -2.44
CA ASN A 382 -12.65 -12.07 -1.86
C ASN A 382 -12.01 -13.21 -2.68
N ARG A 383 -10.86 -13.72 -2.20
CA ARG A 383 -10.12 -14.79 -2.88
C ARG A 383 -10.85 -16.13 -2.98
N LEU A 384 -11.87 -16.37 -2.16
CA LEU A 384 -12.61 -17.63 -2.11
C LEU A 384 -13.75 -17.67 -3.12
N ASN A 385 -14.32 -16.51 -3.47
CA ASN A 385 -15.51 -16.42 -4.32
C ASN A 385 -15.31 -15.63 -5.62
N THR A 386 -14.17 -14.95 -5.81
CA THR A 386 -13.95 -14.05 -6.96
C THR A 386 -12.64 -14.37 -7.67
N GLY A 387 -12.72 -14.69 -8.98
CA GLY A 387 -11.58 -15.12 -9.79
C GLY A 387 -10.39 -14.15 -9.79
N PHE A 388 -10.64 -12.83 -9.81
CA PHE A 388 -9.60 -11.80 -9.76
C PHE A 388 -8.75 -11.86 -8.48
N PHE A 389 -9.35 -12.25 -7.35
CA PHE A 389 -8.70 -12.28 -6.05
C PHE A 389 -8.07 -13.64 -5.70
N LYS A 390 -8.34 -14.67 -6.50
CA LYS A 390 -8.02 -16.08 -6.23
C LYS A 390 -6.60 -16.33 -5.74
N LEU A 391 -5.62 -15.67 -6.35
CA LEU A 391 -4.20 -15.81 -6.01
C LEU A 391 -3.64 -14.67 -5.16
N LYS A 392 -4.43 -13.66 -4.77
CA LYS A 392 -3.90 -12.55 -3.97
C LYS A 392 -3.57 -13.00 -2.54
N PRO A 393 -2.50 -12.44 -1.94
CA PRO A 393 -2.01 -12.85 -0.62
C PRO A 393 -2.77 -12.19 0.55
N THR A 394 -4.11 -12.13 0.45
CA THR A 394 -4.96 -11.55 1.49
C THR A 394 -6.33 -12.23 1.51
N LEU A 395 -6.89 -12.37 2.71
CA LEU A 395 -8.26 -12.84 2.98
C LEU A 395 -9.27 -11.69 3.09
N ARG A 396 -8.86 -10.46 2.78
CA ARG A 396 -9.72 -9.28 2.87
C ARG A 396 -10.99 -9.43 2.03
N ASN A 397 -12.09 -8.95 2.61
CA ASN A 397 -13.39 -8.86 1.96
C ASN A 397 -13.60 -7.44 1.42
N LEU A 398 -13.96 -7.32 0.14
CA LEU A 398 -14.37 -6.07 -0.48
C LEU A 398 -15.90 -5.99 -0.44
N THR A 399 -16.44 -5.02 0.30
CA THR A 399 -17.89 -4.79 0.45
C THR A 399 -18.51 -4.04 -0.72
N SER A 400 -17.69 -3.39 -1.54
CA SER A 400 -18.11 -2.63 -2.72
C SER A 400 -16.95 -2.46 -3.71
N GLN A 401 -17.23 -1.88 -4.88
CA GLN A 401 -16.22 -1.64 -5.92
C GLN A 401 -15.07 -0.76 -5.42
N ASN A 402 -15.37 0.21 -4.56
CA ASN A 402 -14.37 1.02 -3.87
C ASN A 402 -14.74 1.17 -2.37
N PRO A 403 -14.28 0.25 -1.49
CA PRO A 403 -14.57 0.27 -0.06
C PRO A 403 -14.01 1.51 0.65
N TYR A 404 -12.92 2.11 0.14
CA TYR A 404 -12.42 3.37 0.69
C TYR A 404 -13.46 4.49 0.49
N ALA A 405 -13.97 4.64 -0.73
CA ALA A 405 -15.00 5.64 -1.03
C ALA A 405 -16.29 5.37 -0.24
N GLU A 406 -16.66 4.10 -0.04
CA GLU A 406 -17.79 3.71 0.81
C GLU A 406 -17.63 4.16 2.27
N VAL A 407 -16.46 3.89 2.88
CA VAL A 407 -16.26 4.02 4.33
C VAL A 407 -15.75 5.41 4.74
N PHE A 408 -14.83 5.99 3.97
CA PHE A 408 -14.13 7.24 4.34
C PHE A 408 -14.68 8.49 3.66
N ILE A 409 -15.55 8.33 2.64
CA ILE A 409 -16.23 9.44 1.97
C ILE A 409 -17.73 9.36 2.20
N GLY A 410 -18.38 8.29 1.74
CA GLY A 410 -19.81 8.06 1.94
C GLY A 410 -20.72 9.13 1.28
N LYS A 411 -21.99 9.14 1.67
CA LYS A 411 -22.95 10.16 1.21
C LYS A 411 -22.54 11.54 1.75
N PRO A 412 -22.76 12.63 0.98
CA PRO A 412 -23.51 12.69 -0.28
C PRO A 412 -22.69 12.38 -1.54
N HIS A 413 -21.37 12.25 -1.44
CA HIS A 413 -20.49 12.07 -2.61
C HIS A 413 -20.47 10.64 -3.16
N VAL A 414 -20.79 9.65 -2.33
CA VAL A 414 -20.74 8.23 -2.68
C VAL A 414 -22.05 7.54 -2.31
N PHE A 415 -22.69 6.95 -3.32
CA PHE A 415 -23.89 6.14 -3.17
C PHE A 415 -23.51 4.67 -3.40
N THR A 416 -23.43 3.89 -2.32
CA THR A 416 -23.12 2.46 -2.41
C THR A 416 -24.41 1.65 -2.54
N VAL A 417 -24.65 1.10 -3.73
CA VAL A 417 -25.94 0.51 -4.13
C VAL A 417 -25.72 -0.89 -4.70
N ASP A 418 -26.60 -1.82 -4.36
CA ASP A 418 -26.67 -3.11 -5.05
C ASP A 418 -27.21 -2.88 -6.46
N ILE A 419 -26.30 -2.94 -7.45
CA ILE A 419 -26.61 -2.63 -8.85
C ILE A 419 -27.48 -3.71 -9.53
N SER A 420 -27.70 -4.86 -8.88
CA SER A 420 -28.63 -5.88 -9.37
C SER A 420 -30.09 -5.56 -9.02
N ASN A 421 -30.31 -4.72 -8.00
CA ASN A 421 -31.64 -4.26 -7.59
C ASN A 421 -32.01 -2.98 -8.35
N LEU A 422 -32.64 -3.15 -9.52
CA LEU A 422 -32.96 -2.03 -10.42
C LEU A 422 -33.89 -0.98 -9.80
N SER A 423 -34.81 -1.37 -8.91
CA SER A 423 -35.65 -0.43 -8.17
C SER A 423 -34.82 0.48 -7.27
N HIS A 424 -33.89 -0.10 -6.51
CA HIS A 424 -32.98 0.67 -5.65
C HIS A 424 -32.02 1.55 -6.46
N VAL A 425 -31.55 1.08 -7.64
CA VAL A 425 -30.78 1.90 -8.58
C VAL A 425 -31.59 3.12 -9.05
N GLU A 426 -32.85 2.91 -9.43
CA GLU A 426 -33.71 3.99 -9.92
C GLU A 426 -34.02 5.03 -8.82
N GLU A 427 -34.21 4.59 -7.58
CA GLU A 427 -34.35 5.47 -6.42
C GLU A 427 -33.06 6.27 -6.15
N ALA A 428 -31.91 5.59 -6.15
CA ALA A 428 -30.61 6.22 -5.92
C ALA A 428 -30.31 7.30 -6.96
N VAL A 429 -30.54 7.05 -8.26
CA VAL A 429 -30.29 8.07 -9.29
C VAL A 429 -31.22 9.28 -9.16
N LYS A 430 -32.49 9.07 -8.78
CA LYS A 430 -33.42 10.18 -8.49
C LYS A 430 -32.96 11.01 -7.29
N GLU A 431 -32.42 10.38 -6.25
CA GLU A 431 -31.83 11.06 -5.09
C GLU A 431 -30.57 11.85 -5.50
N MET A 432 -29.65 11.22 -6.24
CA MET A 432 -28.41 11.85 -6.72
C MET A 432 -28.67 13.09 -7.58
N LEU A 433 -29.68 13.06 -8.45
CA LEU A 433 -30.05 14.21 -9.29
C LEU A 433 -30.54 15.42 -8.49
N ARG A 434 -31.10 15.21 -7.30
CA ARG A 434 -31.57 16.27 -6.39
C ARG A 434 -30.50 16.68 -5.37
N THR A 435 -29.44 15.90 -5.24
CA THR A 435 -28.38 16.12 -4.26
C THR A 435 -27.37 17.13 -4.82
N GLU A 436 -27.14 18.22 -4.10
CA GLU A 436 -26.03 19.12 -4.39
C GLU A 436 -24.76 18.60 -3.69
N VAL A 437 -23.66 18.50 -4.43
CA VAL A 437 -22.36 18.10 -3.90
C VAL A 437 -21.33 19.14 -4.28
N LYS A 438 -20.39 19.37 -3.35
CA LYS A 438 -19.21 20.18 -3.61
C LYS A 438 -18.04 19.27 -4.00
N PRO A 439 -17.15 19.73 -4.91
CA PRO A 439 -15.85 19.10 -5.12
C PRO A 439 -15.18 18.75 -3.78
N TYR A 440 -14.78 17.49 -3.61
CA TYR A 440 -14.23 17.02 -2.35
C TYR A 440 -13.03 16.10 -2.59
N LEU A 441 -11.98 16.29 -1.79
CA LEU A 441 -10.83 15.41 -1.80
C LEU A 441 -10.26 15.35 -0.38
N PRO A 442 -10.24 14.16 0.27
CA PRO A 442 -9.60 14.01 1.56
C PRO A 442 -8.12 14.41 1.50
N HIS A 443 -7.62 15.07 2.54
CA HIS A 443 -6.24 15.57 2.64
C HIS A 443 -5.17 14.54 2.24
N GLU A 444 -5.34 13.27 2.63
CA GLU A 444 -4.41 12.18 2.30
C GLU A 444 -4.22 11.90 0.80
N TRP A 445 -5.14 12.36 -0.06
CA TRP A 445 -4.99 12.24 -1.52
C TRP A 445 -4.45 13.50 -2.18
N THR A 446 -4.12 14.52 -1.41
CA THR A 446 -3.50 15.76 -1.91
C THR A 446 -1.99 15.59 -2.04
N HIS A 447 -1.36 16.46 -2.84
CA HIS A 447 0.10 16.54 -2.94
C HIS A 447 0.74 16.71 -1.55
N LYS A 448 0.20 17.63 -0.72
CA LYS A 448 0.71 17.89 0.63
C LYS A 448 0.54 16.69 1.56
N GLY A 449 -0.65 16.08 1.57
CA GLY A 449 -0.89 14.89 2.39
C GLY A 449 0.02 13.73 2.03
N MET A 450 0.35 13.56 0.74
CA MET A 450 1.34 12.58 0.32
C MET A 450 2.78 12.97 0.71
N LEU A 451 3.17 14.25 0.62
CA LEU A 451 4.48 14.70 1.11
C LEU A 451 4.67 14.40 2.58
N GLU A 452 3.65 14.67 3.41
CA GLU A 452 3.70 14.38 4.85
C GLU A 452 3.94 12.88 5.08
N ARG A 453 3.19 12.00 4.41
CA ARG A 453 3.36 10.54 4.51
C ARG A 453 4.75 10.08 4.07
N VAL A 454 5.15 10.46 2.86
CA VAL A 454 6.43 9.99 2.29
C VAL A 454 7.62 10.51 3.12
N ASN A 455 7.57 11.75 3.60
CA ASN A 455 8.58 12.29 4.51
C ASN A 455 8.66 11.46 5.80
N ALA A 456 7.50 11.19 6.43
CA ALA A 456 7.46 10.38 7.64
C ALA A 456 8.00 8.95 7.41
N PHE A 457 7.71 8.34 6.26
CA PHE A 457 8.21 7.00 5.94
C PHE A 457 9.72 6.97 5.76
N ALA A 458 10.31 8.03 5.19
CA ALA A 458 11.75 8.14 4.99
C ALA A 458 12.50 8.38 6.31
N GLU A 459 11.91 9.15 7.23
CA GLU A 459 12.57 9.54 8.49
C GLU A 459 12.33 8.57 9.65
N TYR A 460 11.10 8.09 9.83
CA TYR A 460 10.71 7.39 11.06
C TYR A 460 10.60 5.87 10.92
N TYR A 461 10.26 5.37 9.73
CA TYR A 461 9.99 3.95 9.54
C TYR A 461 11.30 3.22 9.25
N ASN A 462 12.12 3.06 10.29
CA ASN A 462 13.40 2.36 10.22
C ASN A 462 13.29 0.94 10.79
N PHE A 463 13.53 -0.06 9.93
CA PHE A 463 13.53 -1.47 10.32
C PHE A 463 14.94 -2.05 10.49
N CYS A 464 16.00 -1.25 10.26
CA CYS A 464 17.39 -1.67 10.33
C CYS A 464 17.99 -1.44 11.71
N GLU A 465 17.64 -0.32 12.34
CA GLU A 465 18.13 0.08 13.66
C GLU A 465 16.99 0.65 14.49
N HIS A 466 16.89 0.22 15.75
CA HIS A 466 15.90 0.71 16.70
C HIS A 466 16.39 2.01 17.36
N ILE A 467 16.51 3.10 16.59
CA ILE A 467 16.99 4.39 17.10
C ILE A 467 15.83 5.17 17.72
N GLU A 468 14.74 5.34 16.97
CA GLU A 468 13.56 6.08 17.39
C GLU A 468 12.32 5.26 17.08
N ARG A 469 11.42 5.16 18.05
CA ARG A 469 10.22 4.35 17.95
C ARG A 469 9.09 5.17 17.33
N TRP A 470 8.47 4.64 16.29
CA TRP A 470 7.35 5.29 15.63
C TRP A 470 6.24 4.27 15.26
N PRO A 471 4.96 4.55 15.57
CA PRO A 471 4.49 5.68 16.38
C PRO A 471 5.05 5.62 17.83
N PRO A 472 5.06 6.75 18.57
CA PRO A 472 5.47 6.74 19.97
C PRO A 472 4.61 5.79 20.79
N LEU A 473 5.21 5.08 21.76
CA LEU A 473 4.47 4.13 22.62
C LEU A 473 3.38 4.81 23.45
N SER A 474 3.48 6.11 23.70
CA SER A 474 2.46 6.92 24.36
C SER A 474 1.12 6.94 23.63
N GLU A 475 1.12 6.67 22.32
CA GLU A 475 -0.06 6.66 21.47
C GLU A 475 -0.83 5.34 21.54
N MET A 476 -0.28 4.34 22.25
CA MET A 476 -0.90 3.02 22.36
C MET A 476 -2.14 3.06 23.26
N ILE A 477 -3.28 2.79 22.67
CA ILE A 477 -4.55 2.53 23.34
C ILE A 477 -4.75 1.02 23.40
N LEU A 478 -4.44 0.42 24.55
CA LEU A 478 -4.54 -1.03 24.72
C LEU A 478 -5.97 -1.45 25.08
N SER A 479 -6.50 -2.46 24.38
CA SER A 479 -7.89 -2.91 24.52
C SER A 479 -7.99 -4.44 24.49
N MET A 480 -8.81 -5.02 25.38
CA MET A 480 -9.12 -6.45 25.36
C MET A 480 -10.44 -6.70 24.64
N GLY A 481 -10.40 -7.42 23.52
CA GLY A 481 -11.58 -7.73 22.70
C GLY A 481 -12.56 -8.69 23.35
N ALA A 482 -13.82 -8.64 22.90
CA ALA A 482 -14.76 -9.74 23.09
C ALA A 482 -14.35 -10.96 22.25
N ALA A 483 -14.85 -12.14 22.61
CA ALA A 483 -14.54 -13.36 21.87
C ALA A 483 -15.10 -13.28 20.44
N GLY A 484 -14.35 -13.78 19.45
CA GLY A 484 -14.76 -13.73 18.04
C GLY A 484 -14.48 -12.41 17.31
N LYS A 485 -13.87 -11.42 17.97
CA LYS A 485 -13.54 -10.12 17.37
C LYS A 485 -12.07 -10.05 16.93
N SER A 486 -11.82 -9.46 15.76
CA SER A 486 -10.46 -9.11 15.33
C SER A 486 -10.00 -7.83 16.02
N CYS A 487 -8.70 -7.53 15.99
CA CYS A 487 -8.23 -6.25 16.53
C CYS A 487 -8.70 -5.05 15.71
N VAL A 488 -8.98 -5.24 14.41
CA VAL A 488 -9.67 -4.21 13.61
C VAL A 488 -11.06 -3.91 14.19
N ASP A 489 -11.83 -4.93 14.52
CA ASP A 489 -13.17 -4.75 15.11
C ASP A 489 -13.09 -4.05 16.47
N VAL A 490 -12.17 -4.49 17.33
CA VAL A 490 -11.99 -3.97 18.69
C VAL A 490 -11.57 -2.50 18.69
N CYS A 491 -10.62 -2.13 17.83
CA CYS A 491 -10.18 -0.74 17.74
C CYS A 491 -11.26 0.15 17.12
N LYS A 492 -11.99 -0.35 16.12
CA LYS A 492 -13.11 0.37 15.50
C LYS A 492 -14.24 0.69 16.49
N GLU A 493 -14.57 -0.24 17.39
CA GLU A 493 -15.54 -0.02 18.49
C GLU A 493 -15.14 1.13 19.43
N ARG A 494 -13.86 1.55 19.39
CA ARG A 494 -13.31 2.67 20.16
C ARG A 494 -12.92 3.87 19.30
N GLU A 495 -13.43 3.96 18.06
CA GLU A 495 -13.12 5.04 17.12
C GLU A 495 -11.60 5.17 16.86
N SER A 496 -10.89 4.04 16.84
CA SER A 496 -9.44 3.96 16.73
C SER A 496 -9.02 2.94 15.67
N LEU A 497 -7.75 2.93 15.27
CA LEU A 497 -7.18 1.98 14.31
C LEU A 497 -6.28 0.99 15.04
N CYS A 498 -6.21 -0.25 14.56
CA CYS A 498 -5.23 -1.21 15.05
C CYS A 498 -3.82 -0.78 14.64
N GLU A 499 -2.87 -0.82 15.58
CA GLU A 499 -1.49 -0.41 15.39
C GLU A 499 -0.54 -1.60 15.59
N PRO A 500 -0.19 -2.33 14.52
CA PRO A 500 0.50 -3.61 14.66
C PRO A 500 1.95 -3.46 15.15
N THR A 501 2.57 -2.29 15.05
CA THR A 501 3.94 -2.08 15.58
C THR A 501 4.04 -2.23 17.08
N PHE A 502 2.92 -2.13 17.80
CA PHE A 502 2.85 -2.23 19.25
C PHE A 502 2.66 -3.66 19.76
N PHE A 503 2.38 -4.64 18.89
CA PHE A 503 2.17 -6.02 19.33
C PHE A 503 3.38 -6.62 20.07
N VAL A 504 4.60 -6.24 19.67
CA VAL A 504 5.84 -6.74 20.29
C VAL A 504 5.96 -6.33 21.76
N ASP A 505 5.22 -5.31 22.21
CA ASP A 505 5.29 -4.74 23.56
C ASP A 505 4.21 -5.25 24.50
N ILE A 506 3.22 -5.96 23.97
CA ILE A 506 2.05 -6.45 24.71
C ILE A 506 1.97 -7.98 24.69
N ASN A 507 3.08 -8.65 24.39
CA ASN A 507 3.16 -10.09 24.22
C ASN A 507 3.64 -10.81 25.50
N SER A 508 3.05 -10.47 26.65
CA SER A 508 3.36 -11.09 27.94
C SER A 508 2.11 -11.56 28.69
N THR A 509 2.29 -12.46 29.65
CA THR A 509 1.18 -12.91 30.50
C THR A 509 0.68 -11.80 31.42
N GLU A 510 1.60 -10.92 31.81
CA GLU A 510 1.37 -9.75 32.65
C GLU A 510 0.41 -8.78 31.96
N ASP A 511 0.56 -8.58 30.65
CA ASP A 511 -0.33 -7.71 29.87
C ASP A 511 -1.75 -8.27 29.82
N LEU A 512 -1.91 -9.58 29.64
CA LEU A 512 -3.22 -10.24 29.69
C LEU A 512 -3.85 -10.16 31.09
N LYS A 513 -3.04 -10.35 32.15
CA LYS A 513 -3.50 -10.27 33.55
C LYS A 513 -3.99 -8.86 33.93
N LYS A 514 -3.40 -7.79 33.36
CA LYS A 514 -3.87 -6.40 33.56
C LYS A 514 -5.34 -6.21 33.15
N PHE A 515 -5.82 -7.01 32.20
CA PHE A 515 -7.23 -7.03 31.76
C PHE A 515 -8.07 -8.11 32.44
N GLY A 516 -7.59 -8.67 33.56
CA GLY A 516 -8.32 -9.66 34.36
C GLY A 516 -8.31 -11.08 33.80
N MET A 517 -7.47 -11.38 32.80
CA MET A 517 -7.38 -12.74 32.24
C MET A 517 -6.60 -13.65 33.17
N LYS A 518 -7.26 -14.71 33.64
CA LYS A 518 -6.65 -15.76 34.47
C LYS A 518 -6.29 -16.94 33.59
N CYS A 519 -5.03 -17.01 33.19
CA CYS A 519 -4.50 -18.09 32.35
C CYS A 519 -4.39 -19.39 33.15
N SER A 520 -5.06 -20.47 32.73
CA SER A 520 -4.88 -21.82 33.27
C SER A 520 -3.53 -22.40 32.86
N ALA A 521 -3.13 -22.14 31.61
CA ALA A 521 -1.84 -22.45 31.02
C ALA A 521 -1.44 -21.32 30.05
N VAL A 522 -0.15 -21.24 29.75
CA VAL A 522 0.42 -20.28 28.80
C VAL A 522 1.18 -21.06 27.75
N GLU A 523 0.86 -20.81 26.48
CA GLU A 523 1.52 -21.42 25.34
C GLU A 523 2.15 -20.34 24.47
N THR A 524 3.46 -20.45 24.19
CA THR A 524 4.16 -19.59 23.25
C THR A 524 4.31 -20.34 21.92
N LYS A 525 3.55 -19.94 20.91
CA LYS A 525 3.51 -20.62 19.61
C LYS A 525 3.36 -19.64 18.44
N GLU A 526 3.55 -20.16 17.23
CA GLU A 526 3.25 -19.45 15.99
C GLU A 526 1.73 -19.37 15.84
N SER A 527 1.16 -18.19 16.10
CA SER A 527 -0.29 -18.01 16.09
C SER A 527 -0.68 -16.65 15.55
N LEU A 528 -1.66 -16.60 14.64
CA LEU A 528 -2.23 -15.34 14.17
C LEU A 528 -3.07 -14.63 15.23
N LEU A 529 -3.48 -15.35 16.28
CA LEU A 529 -4.38 -14.83 17.32
C LEU A 529 -3.62 -14.23 18.50
N ALA A 530 -2.33 -14.53 18.65
CA ALA A 530 -1.53 -14.02 19.74
C ALA A 530 -1.38 -12.48 19.70
N PRO A 531 -1.28 -11.80 20.86
CA PRO A 531 -1.56 -12.32 22.20
C PRO A 531 -3.08 -12.49 22.43
N SER A 532 -3.48 -13.64 22.96
CA SER A 532 -4.91 -13.95 23.18
C SER A 532 -5.18 -14.80 24.41
N TYR A 533 -6.45 -14.79 24.82
CA TYR A 533 -7.05 -15.63 25.83
C TYR A 533 -8.22 -16.41 25.24
N ASP A 534 -8.20 -17.72 25.37
CA ASP A 534 -9.30 -18.58 24.93
C ASP A 534 -10.32 -18.75 26.06
N VAL A 535 -11.58 -18.36 25.83
CA VAL A 535 -12.62 -18.40 26.87
C VAL A 535 -13.12 -19.80 27.21
N SER A 536 -12.87 -20.79 26.34
CA SER A 536 -13.34 -22.16 26.51
C SER A 536 -12.35 -23.02 27.30
N THR A 537 -11.05 -22.78 27.10
CA THR A 537 -9.95 -23.54 27.74
C THR A 537 -9.25 -22.75 28.84
N HIS A 538 -9.50 -21.45 28.92
CA HIS A 538 -8.80 -20.49 29.77
C HIS A 538 -7.29 -20.39 29.48
N MET A 539 -6.84 -20.84 28.31
CA MET A 539 -5.44 -20.81 27.90
C MET A 539 -5.05 -19.45 27.34
N CYS A 540 -3.87 -18.96 27.71
CA CYS A 540 -3.27 -17.76 27.13
C CYS A 540 -2.26 -18.15 26.05
N THR A 541 -2.37 -17.55 24.87
CA THR A 541 -1.42 -17.76 23.77
C THR A 541 -0.56 -16.52 23.57
N LEU A 542 0.76 -16.69 23.62
CA LEU A 542 1.75 -15.68 23.28
C LEU A 542 2.40 -16.00 21.94
N GLN A 543 2.84 -14.95 21.25
CA GLN A 543 3.45 -15.07 19.93
C GLN A 543 4.89 -15.54 20.05
N LYS A 544 5.24 -16.59 19.32
CA LYS A 544 6.62 -17.04 19.13
C LYS A 544 7.32 -16.33 17.96
N GLN A 545 6.57 -15.99 16.92
CA GLN A 545 7.09 -15.48 15.66
C GLN A 545 6.52 -14.09 15.35
N PRO A 546 7.28 -12.99 15.59
CA PRO A 546 6.75 -11.61 15.50
C PRO A 546 6.14 -11.23 14.14
N ILE A 547 6.58 -11.83 13.04
CA ILE A 547 6.04 -11.56 11.70
C ILE A 547 4.58 -12.02 11.54
N LEU A 548 4.08 -12.85 12.47
CA LEU A 548 2.70 -13.35 12.51
C LEU A 548 1.76 -12.49 13.35
N PHE A 549 2.25 -11.40 13.96
CA PHE A 549 1.34 -10.41 14.53
C PHE A 549 0.45 -9.82 13.43
N THR A 550 -0.84 -9.75 13.71
CA THR A 550 -1.84 -9.30 12.74
C THR A 550 -3.06 -8.69 13.42
N CYS A 551 -3.59 -7.64 12.83
CA CYS A 551 -4.82 -6.98 13.25
C CYS A 551 -6.08 -7.77 12.85
N VAL A 552 -6.04 -8.56 11.78
CA VAL A 552 -7.25 -9.07 11.11
C VAL A 552 -7.74 -10.43 11.61
N ALA A 553 -6.90 -11.22 12.26
CA ALA A 553 -7.27 -12.56 12.72
C ALA A 553 -8.32 -12.54 13.84
N LYS A 554 -9.25 -13.50 13.80
CA LYS A 554 -10.31 -13.70 14.79
C LYS A 554 -10.73 -15.17 14.85
N GLU A 555 -11.16 -15.62 16.02
CA GLU A 555 -11.69 -16.97 16.25
C GLU A 555 -12.78 -16.92 17.34
N PRO A 556 -13.87 -17.73 17.25
CA PRO A 556 -15.04 -17.59 18.14
C PRO A 556 -14.75 -17.63 19.64
N SER A 557 -13.79 -18.46 20.10
CA SER A 557 -13.41 -18.57 21.51
C SER A 557 -12.31 -17.59 21.93
N ALA A 558 -11.60 -17.00 20.98
CA ALA A 558 -10.43 -16.19 21.26
C ALA A 558 -10.81 -14.74 21.56
N ARG A 559 -10.39 -14.25 22.72
CA ARG A 559 -10.30 -12.83 23.04
C ARG A 559 -8.89 -12.35 22.76
N ARG A 560 -8.73 -11.33 21.92
CA ARG A 560 -7.42 -10.80 21.55
C ARG A 560 -7.11 -9.54 22.33
N LEU A 561 -5.85 -9.42 22.78
CA LEU A 561 -5.33 -8.17 23.32
C LEU A 561 -4.82 -7.33 22.15
N CYS A 562 -5.45 -6.18 21.94
CA CYS A 562 -5.34 -5.40 20.73
C CYS A 562 -4.72 -4.03 21.01
N PRO A 563 -3.58 -3.72 20.37
CA PRO A 563 -3.02 -2.39 20.40
C PRO A 563 -3.73 -1.51 19.37
N CYS A 564 -4.31 -0.42 19.83
CA CYS A 564 -4.94 0.57 18.98
C CYS A 564 -4.17 1.89 19.04
N ARG A 565 -4.45 2.79 18.10
CA ARG A 565 -4.05 4.19 18.14
C ARG A 565 -5.17 5.07 17.59
N ASP A 566 -5.17 6.34 17.96
CA ASP A 566 -6.02 7.30 17.27
C ASP A 566 -5.49 7.63 15.86
N PHE A 567 -6.22 8.48 15.14
CA PHE A 567 -5.81 8.93 13.82
C PHE A 567 -6.25 10.36 13.53
N GLN A 568 -5.53 11.02 12.62
CA GLN A 568 -5.90 12.32 12.09
C GLN A 568 -7.01 12.17 11.04
N THR A 569 -8.04 12.98 11.15
CA THR A 569 -9.13 13.02 10.17
C THR A 569 -8.57 13.35 8.79
N GLN A 570 -8.92 12.54 7.78
CA GLN A 570 -8.40 12.63 6.40
C GLN A 570 -6.88 12.38 6.24
N GLN A 571 -6.21 11.82 7.25
CA GLN A 571 -4.82 11.36 7.16
C GLN A 571 -4.60 10.17 8.09
N VAL A 572 -5.16 9.02 7.72
CA VAL A 572 -5.25 7.84 8.61
C VAL A 572 -3.89 7.23 8.96
N ALA A 573 -2.86 7.54 8.17
CA ALA A 573 -1.49 7.11 8.40
C ALA A 573 -0.88 7.68 9.69
N PHE A 574 -1.41 8.78 10.23
CA PHE A 574 -0.88 9.44 11.42
C PHE A 574 -1.84 9.40 12.59
N CYS A 575 -1.28 9.19 13.77
CA CYS A 575 -1.95 9.49 15.03
C CYS A 575 -2.04 11.01 15.26
N LYS A 576 -2.93 11.47 16.13
CA LYS A 576 -3.16 12.91 16.33
C LYS A 576 -1.94 13.62 16.89
N GLN A 577 -1.13 12.94 17.71
CA GLN A 577 0.10 13.47 18.31
C GLN A 577 1.37 12.96 17.61
N CYS A 578 1.25 12.34 16.43
CA CYS A 578 2.38 12.00 15.59
C CYS A 578 2.85 13.29 14.92
N HIS A 579 3.84 13.96 15.51
CA HIS A 579 4.45 15.22 15.03
C HIS A 579 5.95 15.07 14.81
#